data_AF-A0A7X8CQ14-F1
#
_entry.id   AF-A0A7X8CQ14-F1
#
_cell.length_a   1.000
_cell.length_b   1.000
_cell.length_c   1.000
_cell.angle_alpha   90.00
_cell.angle_beta   90.00
_cell.angle_gamma   90.00
#
_symmetry.space_group_name_H-M   'P 1'
#
loop_
_entity.id
_entity.type
_entity.pdbx_description
1 polymer ?
#
loop_
_entity_poly.entity_id
_entity_poly.type
_entity_poly.pdbx_seq_one_letter_code
_entity_poly.pdbx_strand_id
1 'polypeptide(L)'
;MTRSRLIVIVFLISLSDWCFSQYVSNIELLRKIVSESGQAEVAIPEPGRPELDKISQSFSISSVRNDEVRIKLSPFDIDRFIDLRFEFRIIERPGAKGIISRQPLEKVMEWEGYPSYSQYESIMRHYASEYPSICVLDTIGTSIMGRAILVLKISDNCREDEPEPEVFYTSTMHGDETAGFVLMLRLAGYLLENYSSDDRIRKIADNLEIWINPLANPDGTYRDGDYIVSPVRNNAAGYDLNRNFPDPWYPGVIRQKETIDMMRFLTARRFALSANFHSGEEVVNYPWDRWPYDHADKDWFYSISRAWADTVHLHSEKGYMDFLDNGVTNGYSWYTVYGGRQDYVTYQLSGREITVELDTIDFTPEDRLSDLWEYNYRSMLNYIENALYGIHGFVRDAVTGDPVAAMIYINRHDIDNSQVFADSATGFFTRFLEPGAWDLSFIADGYHGTTITDVQVSDFQTTYLEVKINPVLNIADTISRIQPYFYPNPAAGFVKVVLPDYLHGNLNVKIYNSSGMIISDFDDKTISGFPLSLDIRMLVKGSYFVVFRNKATGRTGTGRFIKN
;
A
#
# COMPACT_ATOMS: atom_id res chain seq x y z
N MET A 1 80.64 -18.62 -6.06
CA MET A 1 79.68 -18.93 -4.98
C MET A 1 78.43 -18.10 -5.22
N THR A 2 77.41 -18.69 -5.85
CA THR A 2 76.16 -18.02 -6.24
C THR A 2 75.02 -19.01 -6.09
N ARG A 3 74.32 -18.97 -4.96
CA ARG A 3 72.98 -19.56 -4.75
C ARG A 3 72.36 -18.85 -3.56
N SER A 4 71.31 -18.05 -3.81
CA SER A 4 70.22 -17.72 -2.86
C SER A 4 69.38 -16.58 -3.42
N ARG A 5 68.58 -16.85 -4.47
CA ARG A 5 67.40 -16.07 -4.87
C ARG A 5 66.47 -16.96 -5.71
N LEU A 6 65.90 -18.02 -5.12
CA LEU A 6 64.92 -18.85 -5.81
C LEU A 6 64.03 -19.65 -4.82
N ILE A 7 63.53 -19.04 -3.76
CA ILE A 7 62.58 -19.71 -2.83
C ILE A 7 61.30 -18.90 -2.56
N VAL A 8 61.26 -17.60 -2.88
CA VAL A 8 60.06 -16.77 -2.60
C VAL A 8 59.02 -16.81 -3.73
N ILE A 9 59.38 -17.21 -4.96
CA ILE A 9 58.44 -17.21 -6.10
C ILE A 9 57.62 -18.52 -6.19
N VAL A 10 58.13 -19.65 -5.71
CA VAL A 10 57.41 -20.94 -5.81
C VAL A 10 56.28 -21.05 -4.77
N PHE A 11 56.42 -20.40 -3.60
CA PHE A 11 55.38 -20.39 -2.57
C PHE A 11 54.19 -19.47 -2.92
N LEU A 12 54.43 -18.39 -3.67
CA LEU A 12 53.36 -17.50 -4.15
C LEU A 12 52.55 -18.12 -5.30
N ILE A 13 53.19 -18.91 -6.18
CA ILE A 13 52.51 -19.61 -7.29
C ILE A 13 51.65 -20.77 -6.76
N SER A 14 52.13 -21.52 -5.76
CA SER A 14 51.33 -22.60 -5.16
C SER A 14 50.11 -22.10 -4.39
N LEU A 15 50.17 -20.92 -3.77
CA LEU A 15 49.03 -20.29 -3.09
C LEU A 15 48.01 -19.75 -4.09
N SER A 16 48.45 -19.16 -5.21
CA SER A 16 47.53 -18.69 -6.27
C SER A 16 46.80 -19.83 -6.96
N ASP A 17 47.48 -20.96 -7.24
CA ASP A 17 46.87 -22.12 -7.90
C ASP A 17 45.86 -22.83 -6.98
N TRP A 18 46.12 -22.89 -5.66
CA TRP A 18 45.18 -23.44 -4.69
C TRP A 18 43.93 -22.57 -4.54
N CYS A 19 44.10 -21.25 -4.47
CA CYS A 19 43.00 -20.30 -4.38
C CYS A 19 42.13 -20.33 -5.67
N PHE A 20 42.75 -20.41 -6.85
CA PHE A 20 42.03 -20.61 -8.11
C PHE A 20 41.27 -21.94 -8.18
N SER A 21 41.86 -23.03 -7.71
CA SER A 21 41.20 -24.35 -7.69
C SER A 21 40.00 -24.39 -6.75
N GLN A 22 40.10 -23.76 -5.58
CA GLN A 22 38.99 -23.67 -4.62
C GLN A 22 37.86 -22.77 -5.15
N TYR A 23 38.21 -21.68 -5.83
CA TYR A 23 37.24 -20.79 -6.48
C TYR A 23 36.44 -21.49 -7.58
N VAL A 24 37.09 -22.24 -8.48
CA VAL A 24 36.40 -23.03 -9.52
C VAL A 24 35.49 -24.10 -8.89
N SER A 25 35.97 -24.78 -7.85
CA SER A 25 35.15 -25.77 -7.12
C SER A 25 33.92 -25.14 -6.46
N ASN A 26 34.04 -23.92 -5.90
CA ASN A 26 32.92 -23.19 -5.32
C ASN A 26 31.90 -22.76 -6.38
N ILE A 27 32.33 -22.38 -7.59
CA ILE A 27 31.42 -22.07 -8.70
C ILE A 27 30.61 -23.29 -9.13
N GLU A 28 31.27 -24.44 -9.29
CA GLU A 28 30.58 -25.68 -9.66
C GLU A 28 29.57 -26.10 -8.57
N LEU A 29 29.96 -25.98 -7.30
CA LEU A 29 29.06 -26.23 -6.17
C LEU A 29 27.88 -25.25 -6.14
N LEU A 30 28.12 -23.95 -6.36
CA LEU A 30 27.08 -22.93 -6.42
C LEU A 30 26.06 -23.25 -7.52
N ARG A 31 26.52 -23.56 -8.73
CA ARG A 31 25.64 -23.97 -9.85
C ARG A 31 24.83 -25.22 -9.52
N LYS A 32 25.47 -26.20 -8.87
CA LYS A 32 24.79 -27.42 -8.43
C LYS A 32 23.67 -27.11 -7.42
N ILE A 33 23.96 -26.33 -6.38
CA ILE A 33 22.97 -25.97 -5.35
C ILE A 33 21.77 -25.25 -5.97
N VAL A 34 22.00 -24.25 -6.83
CA VAL A 34 20.87 -23.55 -7.48
C VAL A 34 20.09 -24.48 -8.40
N SER A 35 20.75 -25.40 -9.12
CA SER A 35 20.05 -26.38 -9.96
C SER A 35 19.20 -27.36 -9.15
N GLU A 36 19.61 -27.73 -7.93
CA GLU A 36 18.91 -28.71 -7.09
C GLU A 36 17.84 -28.06 -6.20
N SER A 37 18.12 -26.87 -5.66
CA SER A 37 17.29 -26.18 -4.68
C SER A 37 16.58 -24.95 -5.22
N GLY A 38 16.83 -24.57 -6.47
CA GLY A 38 16.27 -23.40 -7.16
C GLY A 38 16.82 -22.04 -6.70
N GLN A 39 17.70 -22.02 -5.69
CA GLN A 39 18.43 -20.84 -5.25
C GLN A 39 19.63 -21.25 -4.39
N ALA A 40 20.54 -20.30 -4.15
CA ALA A 40 21.64 -20.44 -3.20
C ALA A 40 21.80 -19.14 -2.43
N GLU A 41 22.49 -19.20 -1.29
CA GLU A 41 22.91 -18.02 -0.56
C GLU A 41 24.42 -18.00 -0.46
N VAL A 42 24.99 -16.82 -0.67
CA VAL A 42 26.44 -16.59 -0.57
C VAL A 42 26.70 -15.41 0.34
N ALA A 43 27.84 -15.41 1.01
CA ALA A 43 28.36 -14.23 1.69
C ALA A 43 29.63 -13.74 0.99
N ILE A 44 29.71 -12.43 0.82
CA ILE A 44 30.90 -11.71 0.36
C ILE A 44 31.38 -10.79 1.49
N PRO A 45 32.68 -10.41 1.53
CA PRO A 45 33.16 -9.38 2.45
C PRO A 45 32.39 -8.06 2.28
N GLU A 46 32.13 -7.34 3.36
CA GLU A 46 31.48 -6.01 3.30
C GLU A 46 32.34 -5.06 2.42
N PRO A 47 31.80 -4.56 1.29
CA PRO A 47 32.60 -3.87 0.28
C PRO A 47 32.61 -2.33 0.43
N GLY A 48 31.97 -1.80 1.47
CA GLY A 48 31.67 -0.39 1.67
C GLY A 48 30.44 0.08 0.88
N ARG A 49 29.80 1.14 1.38
CA ARG A 49 28.52 1.67 0.88
C ARG A 49 28.43 1.87 -0.64
N PRO A 50 29.42 2.50 -1.34
CA PRO A 50 29.30 2.74 -2.77
C PRO A 50 29.21 1.47 -3.62
N GLU A 51 29.84 0.38 -3.19
CA GLU A 51 29.77 -0.91 -3.88
C GLU A 51 28.53 -1.69 -3.44
N LEU A 52 28.18 -1.63 -2.15
CA LEU A 52 26.94 -2.21 -1.62
C LEU A 52 25.70 -1.69 -2.36
N ASP A 53 25.64 -0.39 -2.68
CA ASP A 53 24.53 0.21 -3.42
C ASP A 53 24.41 -0.38 -4.84
N LYS A 54 25.53 -0.66 -5.53
CA LYS A 54 25.52 -1.31 -6.85
C LYS A 54 25.09 -2.77 -6.77
N ILE A 55 25.53 -3.47 -5.71
CA ILE A 55 25.14 -4.85 -5.46
C ILE A 55 23.65 -4.91 -5.20
N SER A 56 23.08 -4.01 -4.39
CA SER A 56 21.64 -3.98 -4.08
C SER A 56 20.76 -3.71 -5.31
N GLN A 57 21.26 -2.93 -6.30
CA GLN A 57 20.56 -2.75 -7.58
C GLN A 57 20.58 -4.00 -8.46
N SER A 58 21.57 -4.88 -8.24
CA SER A 58 21.81 -6.04 -9.09
C SER A 58 21.23 -7.31 -8.50
N PHE A 59 21.40 -7.52 -7.20
CA PHE A 59 21.10 -8.78 -6.53
C PHE A 59 20.22 -8.58 -5.30
N SER A 60 19.52 -9.64 -4.96
CA SER A 60 18.74 -9.72 -3.74
C SER A 60 19.64 -9.90 -2.52
N ILE A 61 19.88 -8.82 -1.77
CA ILE A 61 20.56 -8.87 -0.48
C ILE A 61 19.57 -9.39 0.58
N SER A 62 19.99 -10.39 1.36
CA SER A 62 19.23 -10.95 2.48
C SER A 62 19.67 -10.40 3.83
N SER A 63 20.93 -10.00 3.98
CA SER A 63 21.45 -9.41 5.22
C SER A 63 22.76 -8.66 4.97
N VAL A 64 22.96 -7.58 5.73
CA VAL A 64 24.23 -6.86 5.83
C VAL A 64 24.65 -6.82 7.29
N ARG A 65 25.84 -7.35 7.58
CA ARG A 65 26.50 -7.30 8.89
C ARG A 65 27.83 -6.56 8.76
N ASN A 66 28.47 -6.27 9.89
CA ASN A 66 29.70 -5.46 9.93
C ASN A 66 30.86 -6.02 9.08
N ASP A 67 30.88 -7.31 8.79
CA ASP A 67 31.95 -8.03 8.10
C ASP A 67 31.54 -8.67 6.77
N GLU A 68 30.24 -8.85 6.53
CA GLU A 68 29.76 -9.55 5.34
C GLU A 68 28.40 -9.05 4.81
N VAL A 69 28.19 -9.27 3.52
CA VAL A 69 26.92 -9.08 2.82
C VAL A 69 26.44 -10.43 2.33
N ARG A 70 25.23 -10.83 2.72
CA ARG A 70 24.58 -12.05 2.26
C ARG A 70 23.67 -11.77 1.08
N ILE A 71 23.79 -12.60 0.05
CA ILE A 71 23.12 -12.43 -1.23
C ILE A 71 22.42 -13.74 -1.59
N LYS A 72 21.13 -13.66 -1.90
CA LYS A 72 20.33 -14.75 -2.45
C LYS A 72 20.46 -14.73 -3.98
N LEU A 73 20.86 -15.86 -4.54
CA LEU A 73 21.09 -16.02 -5.98
C LEU A 73 20.09 -17.02 -6.55
N SER A 74 19.30 -16.56 -7.51
CA SER A 74 18.43 -17.40 -8.34
C SER A 74 19.17 -17.92 -9.58
N PRO A 75 18.58 -18.82 -10.38
CA PRO A 75 19.18 -19.25 -11.65
C PRO A 75 19.50 -18.09 -12.61
N PHE A 76 18.77 -16.97 -12.50
CA PHE A 76 18.99 -15.76 -13.32
C PHE A 76 20.20 -14.93 -12.87
N ASP A 77 20.64 -15.10 -11.63
CA ASP A 77 21.69 -14.27 -11.04
C ASP A 77 23.09 -14.85 -11.19
N ILE A 78 23.20 -16.19 -11.25
CA ILE A 78 24.48 -16.90 -11.11
C ILE A 78 25.55 -16.41 -12.08
N ASP A 79 25.24 -16.36 -13.38
CA ASP A 79 26.26 -16.03 -14.39
C ASP A 79 26.77 -14.60 -14.20
N ARG A 80 25.85 -13.66 -13.98
CA ARG A 80 26.18 -12.26 -13.68
C ARG A 80 26.98 -12.13 -12.39
N PHE A 81 26.64 -12.88 -11.35
CA PHE A 81 27.37 -12.86 -10.07
C PHE A 81 28.80 -13.39 -10.24
N ILE A 82 28.98 -14.49 -10.97
CA ILE A 82 30.30 -15.08 -11.25
C ILE A 82 31.16 -14.13 -12.08
N ASP A 83 30.57 -13.45 -13.07
CA ASP A 83 31.28 -12.52 -13.95
C ASP A 83 31.86 -11.31 -13.19
N LEU A 84 31.26 -10.93 -12.05
CA LEU A 84 31.76 -9.88 -11.17
C LEU A 84 32.98 -10.32 -10.34
N ARG A 85 33.27 -11.62 -10.28
CA ARG A 85 34.46 -12.20 -9.64
C ARG A 85 34.64 -11.82 -8.16
N PHE A 86 33.54 -11.71 -7.42
CA PHE A 86 33.61 -11.56 -5.97
C PHE A 86 34.28 -12.77 -5.33
N GLU A 87 35.05 -12.53 -4.28
CA GLU A 87 35.37 -13.59 -3.32
C GLU A 87 34.11 -13.88 -2.50
N PHE A 88 33.70 -15.15 -2.45
CA PHE A 88 32.47 -15.54 -1.76
C PHE A 88 32.62 -16.90 -1.09
N ARG A 89 31.82 -17.08 -0.04
CA ARG A 89 31.56 -18.38 0.58
C ARG A 89 30.09 -18.74 0.41
N ILE A 90 29.80 -20.01 0.19
CA ILE A 90 28.41 -20.49 0.16
C ILE A 90 27.92 -20.60 1.60
N ILE A 91 26.72 -20.07 1.85
CA ILE A 91 26.02 -20.23 3.12
C ILE A 91 25.26 -21.54 3.05
N GLU A 92 25.63 -22.50 3.89
CA GLU A 92 24.85 -23.71 4.06
C GLU A 92 23.49 -23.32 4.65
N ARG A 93 22.43 -23.59 3.90
CA ARG A 93 21.08 -23.50 4.43
C ARG A 93 20.90 -24.69 5.39
N PRO A 94 20.55 -24.46 6.66
CA PRO A 94 20.06 -25.53 7.52
C PRO A 94 18.90 -26.20 6.79
N GLY A 95 19.16 -27.40 6.29
CA GLY A 95 18.25 -28.06 5.36
C GLY A 95 16.94 -28.39 6.04
N ALA A 96 15.84 -27.89 5.47
CA ALA A 96 14.56 -28.58 5.51
C ALA A 96 14.76 -30.01 4.98
N LYS A 97 15.01 -30.97 5.88
CA LYS A 97 15.06 -32.38 5.52
C LYS A 97 13.63 -32.87 5.25
N GLY A 98 13.15 -32.73 4.03
CA GLY A 98 11.91 -33.35 3.56
C GLY A 98 10.74 -32.40 3.31
N ILE A 99 9.56 -32.98 3.05
CA ILE A 99 8.31 -32.26 2.86
C ILE A 99 7.86 -31.72 4.23
N ILE A 100 7.87 -30.40 4.40
CA ILE A 100 7.70 -29.79 5.72
C ILE A 100 6.21 -29.62 6.03
N SER A 101 5.45 -29.09 5.08
CA SER A 101 4.03 -28.77 5.30
C SER A 101 3.08 -29.98 5.14
N ARG A 102 3.58 -31.21 5.31
CA ARG A 102 2.76 -32.43 5.25
C ARG A 102 2.21 -32.77 6.64
N GLN A 103 1.45 -31.85 7.20
CA GLN A 103 0.88 -31.99 8.54
C GLN A 103 -0.64 -32.26 8.47
N PRO A 104 -1.22 -33.02 9.42
CA PRO A 104 -2.66 -33.09 9.60
C PRO A 104 -3.25 -31.69 9.84
N LEU A 105 -4.48 -31.45 9.38
CA LEU A 105 -5.12 -30.14 9.51
C LEU A 105 -5.24 -29.71 10.98
N GLU A 106 -5.44 -30.67 11.89
CA GLU A 106 -5.54 -30.44 13.33
C GLU A 106 -4.27 -29.75 13.87
N LYS A 107 -3.09 -30.28 13.53
CA LYS A 107 -1.80 -29.71 13.96
C LYS A 107 -1.55 -28.32 13.36
N VAL A 108 -1.98 -28.11 12.12
CA VAL A 108 -1.89 -26.80 11.45
C VAL A 108 -2.80 -25.77 12.13
N MET A 109 -4.01 -26.17 12.52
CA MET A 109 -4.95 -25.31 13.25
C MET A 109 -4.51 -25.04 14.70
N GLU A 110 -3.65 -25.90 15.27
CA GLU A 110 -2.95 -25.67 16.53
C GLU A 110 -1.68 -24.81 16.35
N TRP A 111 -1.38 -24.37 15.13
CA TRP A 111 -0.24 -23.51 14.77
C TRP A 111 1.13 -24.16 14.98
N GLU A 112 1.18 -25.49 15.05
CA GLU A 112 2.40 -26.28 15.26
C GLU A 112 2.97 -26.83 13.94
N GLY A 113 2.56 -26.29 12.80
CA GLY A 113 3.03 -26.74 11.49
C GLY A 113 2.60 -25.83 10.36
N TYR A 114 3.34 -25.91 9.25
CA TYR A 114 3.01 -25.15 8.05
C TYR A 114 1.88 -25.82 7.27
N PRO A 115 0.89 -25.06 6.77
CA PRO A 115 -0.16 -25.61 5.93
C PRO A 115 0.38 -26.01 4.55
N SER A 116 -0.19 -27.06 3.94
CA SER A 116 -0.17 -27.18 2.48
C SER A 116 -0.94 -26.02 1.84
N TYR A 117 -0.72 -25.72 0.56
CA TYR A 117 -1.42 -24.61 -0.10
C TYR A 117 -2.94 -24.81 -0.05
N SER A 118 -3.41 -26.02 -0.29
CA SER A 118 -4.83 -26.39 -0.19
C SER A 118 -5.39 -26.25 1.23
N GLN A 119 -4.58 -26.57 2.26
CA GLN A 119 -4.96 -26.34 3.66
C GLN A 119 -5.06 -24.84 3.97
N TYR A 120 -4.10 -24.04 3.51
CA TYR A 120 -4.13 -22.58 3.63
C TYR A 120 -5.40 -21.99 3.01
N GLU A 121 -5.76 -22.37 1.78
CA GLU A 121 -6.99 -21.91 1.15
C GLU A 121 -8.23 -22.31 1.96
N SER A 122 -8.22 -23.51 2.55
CA SER A 122 -9.31 -24.00 3.39
C SER A 122 -9.44 -23.20 4.70
N ILE A 123 -8.32 -22.86 5.34
CA ILE A 123 -8.28 -22.03 6.57
C ILE A 123 -8.84 -20.63 6.29
N MET A 124 -8.38 -19.99 5.22
CA MET A 124 -8.85 -18.65 4.83
C MET A 124 -10.36 -18.64 4.53
N ARG A 125 -10.87 -19.68 3.84
CA ARG A 125 -12.31 -19.83 3.58
C ARG A 125 -13.10 -20.11 4.86
N HIS A 126 -12.55 -20.93 5.74
CA HIS A 126 -13.16 -21.27 7.02
C HIS A 126 -13.37 -20.03 7.89
N TYR A 127 -12.37 -19.15 8.00
CA TYR A 127 -12.51 -17.90 8.74
C TYR A 127 -13.66 -17.02 8.23
N ALA A 128 -13.76 -16.84 6.92
CA ALA A 128 -14.87 -16.07 6.35
C ALA A 128 -16.23 -16.77 6.50
N SER A 129 -16.28 -18.11 6.54
CA SER A 129 -17.54 -18.85 6.68
C SER A 129 -18.04 -18.93 8.12
N GLU A 130 -17.14 -19.07 9.09
CA GLU A 130 -17.50 -19.15 10.52
C GLU A 130 -17.80 -17.79 11.13
N TYR A 131 -17.12 -16.73 10.67
CA TYR A 131 -17.27 -15.37 11.19
C TYR A 131 -17.85 -14.39 10.15
N PRO A 132 -18.96 -14.70 9.46
CA PRO A 132 -19.42 -13.93 8.31
C PRO A 132 -19.97 -12.55 8.66
N SER A 133 -20.16 -12.22 9.94
CA SER A 133 -20.53 -10.88 10.38
C SER A 133 -19.34 -9.93 10.42
N ILE A 134 -18.14 -10.46 10.67
CA ILE A 134 -16.94 -9.64 10.91
C ILE A 134 -15.76 -9.97 9.99
N CYS A 135 -15.93 -10.91 9.06
CA CYS A 135 -14.86 -11.42 8.20
C CYS A 135 -15.34 -11.65 6.77
N VAL A 136 -14.57 -11.15 5.80
CA VAL A 136 -14.74 -11.44 4.38
C VAL A 136 -13.41 -11.88 3.77
N LEU A 137 -13.46 -12.95 2.97
CA LEU A 137 -12.34 -13.38 2.15
C LEU A 137 -12.38 -12.69 0.80
N ASP A 138 -11.28 -12.02 0.45
CA ASP A 138 -11.05 -11.42 -0.86
C ASP A 138 -9.74 -11.95 -1.46
N THR A 139 -9.41 -11.51 -2.67
CA THR A 139 -8.23 -11.93 -3.42
C THR A 139 -7.56 -10.70 -4.03
N ILE A 140 -6.32 -10.43 -3.63
CA ILE A 140 -5.49 -9.33 -4.18
C ILE A 140 -5.26 -9.55 -5.67
N GLY A 141 -5.07 -10.81 -6.06
CA GLY A 141 -4.87 -11.23 -7.44
C GLY A 141 -4.45 -12.69 -7.50
N THR A 142 -3.75 -13.04 -8.58
CA THR A 142 -3.18 -14.39 -8.74
C THR A 142 -1.69 -14.33 -9.01
N SER A 143 -0.96 -15.36 -8.59
CA SER A 143 0.44 -15.54 -8.96
C SER A 143 0.59 -15.90 -10.44
N ILE A 144 1.83 -15.93 -10.92
CA ILE A 144 2.16 -16.35 -12.28
C ILE A 144 1.68 -17.78 -12.58
N MET A 145 1.78 -18.70 -11.62
CA MET A 145 1.29 -20.08 -11.75
C MET A 145 -0.20 -20.23 -11.44
N GLY A 146 -0.92 -19.12 -11.21
CA GLY A 146 -2.38 -19.12 -11.05
C GLY A 146 -2.88 -19.41 -9.64
N ARG A 147 -2.01 -19.37 -8.62
CA ARG A 147 -2.42 -19.47 -7.22
C ARG A 147 -3.04 -18.16 -6.75
N ALA A 148 -4.06 -18.22 -5.90
CA ALA A 148 -4.69 -17.04 -5.36
C ALA A 148 -3.80 -16.37 -4.30
N ILE A 149 -3.72 -15.04 -4.35
CA ILE A 149 -3.12 -14.23 -3.28
C ILE A 149 -4.27 -13.76 -2.40
N LEU A 150 -4.59 -14.54 -1.37
CA LEU A 150 -5.79 -14.32 -0.54
C LEU A 150 -5.54 -13.28 0.55
N VAL A 151 -6.59 -12.54 0.89
CA VAL A 151 -6.60 -11.55 1.99
C VAL A 151 -7.93 -11.62 2.74
N LEU A 152 -7.89 -11.49 4.07
CA LEU A 152 -9.09 -11.35 4.89
C LEU A 152 -9.30 -9.89 5.26
N LYS A 153 -10.52 -9.37 5.09
CA LYS A 153 -10.99 -8.13 5.73
C LYS A 153 -11.67 -8.51 7.04
N ILE A 154 -11.21 -7.94 8.15
CA ILE A 154 -11.78 -8.10 9.49
C ILE A 154 -12.21 -6.73 10.00
N SER A 155 -13.51 -6.56 10.24
CA SER A 155 -14.16 -5.33 10.73
C SER A 155 -15.59 -5.67 11.16
N ASP A 156 -16.20 -4.92 12.09
CA ASP A 156 -17.59 -5.11 12.51
C ASP A 156 -18.60 -5.00 11.34
N ASN A 157 -18.30 -4.18 10.32
CA ASN A 157 -19.07 -4.07 9.07
C ASN A 157 -18.24 -4.50 7.84
N CYS A 158 -17.60 -5.67 7.93
CA CYS A 158 -16.71 -6.26 6.92
C CYS A 158 -17.18 -6.35 5.44
N ARG A 159 -18.42 -5.96 5.09
CA ARG A 159 -18.94 -5.94 3.71
C ARG A 159 -19.06 -4.56 3.10
N GLU A 160 -18.97 -3.51 3.90
CA GLU A 160 -19.04 -2.12 3.46
C GLU A 160 -17.68 -1.47 3.74
N ASP A 161 -17.38 -0.39 3.02
CA ASP A 161 -16.22 0.44 3.32
C ASP A 161 -16.69 1.62 4.17
N GLU A 162 -16.15 1.74 5.37
CA GLU A 162 -16.53 2.74 6.36
C GLU A 162 -15.49 3.86 6.47
N PRO A 163 -15.85 5.05 7.01
CA PRO A 163 -14.88 6.11 7.26
C PRO A 163 -14.01 5.79 8.48
N GLU A 164 -13.24 4.71 8.36
CA GLU A 164 -12.35 4.16 9.37
C GLU A 164 -10.94 4.00 8.80
N PRO A 165 -9.90 3.99 9.64
CA PRO A 165 -8.55 3.70 9.18
C PRO A 165 -8.45 2.25 8.68
N GLU A 166 -8.02 2.10 7.42
CA GLU A 166 -7.65 0.78 6.92
C GLU A 166 -6.20 0.43 7.31
N VAL A 167 -6.01 -0.78 7.84
CA VAL A 167 -4.71 -1.34 8.26
C VAL A 167 -4.38 -2.57 7.43
N PHE A 168 -3.15 -2.71 6.96
CA PHE A 168 -2.74 -3.88 6.15
C PHE A 168 -1.53 -4.60 6.69
N TYR A 169 -1.69 -5.87 7.03
CA TYR A 169 -0.62 -6.79 7.34
C TYR A 169 -0.42 -7.83 6.25
N THR A 170 0.83 -8.09 5.93
CA THR A 170 1.20 -8.97 4.83
C THR A 170 2.52 -9.65 5.07
N SER A 171 2.68 -10.87 4.62
CA SER A 171 3.92 -11.61 4.82
C SER A 171 4.27 -12.46 3.61
N THR A 172 5.48 -13.01 3.65
CA THR A 172 5.92 -14.02 2.67
C THR A 172 5.90 -13.47 1.24
N MET A 173 6.29 -12.21 1.06
CA MET A 173 6.56 -11.66 -0.28
C MET A 173 7.87 -12.23 -0.85
N HIS A 174 8.78 -12.62 0.03
CA HIS A 174 9.83 -13.58 -0.26
C HIS A 174 9.32 -14.97 0.09
N GLY A 175 9.31 -15.88 -0.88
CA GLY A 175 8.62 -17.17 -0.72
C GLY A 175 9.28 -18.12 0.27
N ASP A 176 10.55 -17.94 0.60
CA ASP A 176 11.29 -18.72 1.60
C ASP A 176 11.32 -18.11 3.00
N GLU A 177 10.75 -16.92 3.19
CA GLU A 177 10.62 -16.23 4.48
C GLU A 177 9.24 -16.52 5.08
N THR A 178 9.08 -17.69 5.70
CA THR A 178 7.75 -18.25 6.03
C THR A 178 7.28 -17.98 7.45
N ALA A 179 8.11 -17.37 8.31
CA ALA A 179 7.78 -17.10 9.70
C ALA A 179 6.47 -16.29 9.83
N GLY A 180 6.36 -15.21 9.05
CA GLY A 180 5.18 -14.36 8.99
C GLY A 180 3.94 -15.06 8.43
N PHE A 181 4.07 -16.16 7.68
CA PHE A 181 2.94 -16.87 7.10
C PHE A 181 2.02 -17.44 8.19
N VAL A 182 2.60 -18.16 9.14
CA VAL A 182 1.87 -18.79 10.25
C VAL A 182 1.37 -17.75 11.24
N LEU A 183 2.19 -16.73 11.54
CA LEU A 183 1.80 -15.64 12.45
C LEU A 183 0.58 -14.87 11.94
N MET A 184 0.50 -14.60 10.64
CA MET A 184 -0.66 -13.90 10.06
C MET A 184 -1.93 -14.75 10.09
N LEU A 185 -1.85 -16.05 9.81
CA LEU A 185 -3.00 -16.96 9.94
C LEU A 185 -3.49 -17.01 11.39
N ARG A 186 -2.56 -17.16 12.35
CA ARG A 186 -2.86 -17.19 13.78
C ARG A 186 -3.42 -15.87 14.29
N LEU A 187 -2.92 -14.73 13.80
CA LEU A 187 -3.45 -13.41 14.15
C LEU A 187 -4.89 -13.23 13.65
N ALA A 188 -5.19 -13.64 12.42
CA ALA A 188 -6.55 -13.61 11.90
C ALA A 188 -7.49 -14.46 12.77
N GLY A 189 -7.10 -15.70 13.09
CA GLY A 189 -7.86 -16.54 14.02
C GLY A 189 -8.05 -15.89 15.38
N TYR A 190 -6.98 -15.33 15.97
CA TYR A 190 -7.02 -14.68 17.26
C TYR A 190 -7.99 -13.49 17.32
N LEU A 191 -7.98 -12.62 16.30
CA LEU A 191 -8.91 -11.48 16.21
C LEU A 191 -10.36 -11.96 16.12
N LEU A 192 -10.63 -12.97 15.29
CA LEU A 192 -11.98 -13.50 15.06
C LEU A 192 -12.54 -14.25 16.28
N GLU A 193 -11.74 -15.13 16.86
CA GLU A 193 -12.12 -15.96 18.01
C GLU A 193 -12.37 -15.12 19.27
N ASN A 194 -11.63 -14.02 19.44
CA ASN A 194 -11.72 -13.19 20.64
C ASN A 194 -12.62 -11.96 20.49
N TYR A 195 -13.15 -11.67 19.29
CA TYR A 195 -14.02 -10.51 19.04
C TYR A 195 -15.19 -10.40 20.03
N SER A 196 -15.84 -11.52 20.38
CA SER A 196 -17.01 -11.50 21.27
C SER A 196 -16.65 -11.47 22.77
N SER A 197 -15.41 -11.80 23.14
CA SER A 197 -15.02 -12.05 24.53
C SER A 197 -13.95 -11.11 25.07
N ASP A 198 -13.20 -10.43 24.20
CA ASP A 198 -12.14 -9.50 24.58
C ASP A 198 -12.48 -8.07 24.12
N ASP A 199 -12.65 -7.16 25.07
CA ASP A 199 -13.01 -5.77 24.82
C ASP A 199 -11.96 -5.01 23.99
N ARG A 200 -10.69 -5.37 24.11
CA ARG A 200 -9.60 -4.76 23.34
C ARG A 200 -9.74 -5.18 21.87
N ILE A 201 -9.91 -6.47 21.61
CA ILE A 201 -10.04 -7.01 20.25
C ILE A 201 -11.31 -6.50 19.58
N ARG A 202 -12.42 -6.45 20.33
CA ARG A 202 -13.66 -5.85 19.86
C ARG A 202 -13.45 -4.38 19.47
N LYS A 203 -12.82 -3.58 20.33
CA LYS A 203 -12.53 -2.17 20.03
C LYS A 203 -11.68 -2.01 18.76
N ILE A 204 -10.68 -2.86 18.55
CA ILE A 204 -9.86 -2.84 17.33
C ILE A 204 -10.75 -3.11 16.10
N ALA A 205 -11.54 -4.18 16.11
CA ALA A 205 -12.36 -4.57 14.95
C ALA A 205 -13.58 -3.65 14.72
N ASP A 206 -14.11 -3.02 15.76
CA ASP A 206 -15.25 -2.06 15.70
C ASP A 206 -14.83 -0.67 15.18
N ASN A 207 -13.53 -0.40 14.97
CA ASN A 207 -13.03 0.94 14.63
C ASN A 207 -11.91 0.93 13.58
N LEU A 208 -11.60 -0.23 13.00
CA LEU A 208 -10.57 -0.41 11.97
C LEU A 208 -11.05 -1.41 10.92
N GLU A 209 -10.63 -1.17 9.69
CA GLU A 209 -10.67 -2.20 8.66
C GLU A 209 -9.32 -2.91 8.56
N ILE A 210 -9.24 -4.12 9.11
CA ILE A 210 -7.99 -4.86 9.21
C ILE A 210 -7.90 -5.84 8.04
N TRP A 211 -6.88 -5.68 7.21
CA TRP A 211 -6.60 -6.55 6.07
C TRP A 211 -5.38 -7.42 6.36
N ILE A 212 -5.52 -8.74 6.25
CA ILE A 212 -4.43 -9.69 6.54
C ILE A 212 -4.19 -10.58 5.33
N ASN A 213 -3.00 -10.49 4.73
CA ASN A 213 -2.51 -11.31 3.62
C ASN A 213 -1.31 -12.18 4.08
N PRO A 214 -1.53 -13.45 4.46
CA PRO A 214 -0.45 -14.30 4.97
C PRO A 214 0.60 -14.74 3.92
N LEU A 215 0.28 -14.65 2.63
CA LEU A 215 1.09 -15.26 1.57
C LEU A 215 1.04 -14.41 0.30
N ALA A 216 2.00 -13.49 0.16
CA ALA A 216 2.11 -12.63 -1.01
C ALA A 216 2.80 -13.29 -2.21
N ASN A 217 3.68 -14.28 -1.99
CA ASN A 217 4.38 -15.02 -3.03
C ASN A 217 4.16 -16.55 -2.94
N PRO A 218 2.93 -17.03 -3.25
CA PRO A 218 2.62 -18.46 -3.13
C PRO A 218 3.43 -19.34 -4.08
N ASP A 219 3.93 -18.80 -5.20
CA ASP A 219 4.73 -19.58 -6.15
C ASP A 219 6.16 -19.80 -5.66
N GLY A 220 6.75 -18.83 -4.98
CA GLY A 220 8.04 -19.00 -4.32
C GLY A 220 7.96 -20.02 -3.19
N THR A 221 6.92 -19.95 -2.35
CA THR A 221 6.72 -20.84 -1.21
C THR A 221 6.36 -22.28 -1.62
N TYR A 222 5.41 -22.43 -2.54
CA TYR A 222 4.91 -23.74 -2.98
C TYR A 222 5.41 -24.12 -4.38
N ARG A 223 6.67 -23.81 -4.69
CA ARG A 223 7.27 -24.04 -6.00
C ARG A 223 7.08 -25.47 -6.52
N ASP A 224 7.21 -26.45 -5.62
CA ASP A 224 7.29 -27.88 -5.96
C ASP A 224 5.92 -28.62 -5.86
N GLY A 225 4.81 -27.91 -5.64
CA GLY A 225 3.46 -28.49 -5.64
C GLY A 225 2.52 -27.87 -4.62
N ASP A 226 1.84 -28.72 -3.84
CA ASP A 226 0.93 -28.30 -2.74
C ASP A 226 1.67 -28.18 -1.40
N TYR A 227 2.88 -28.74 -1.30
CA TYR A 227 3.66 -28.73 -0.07
C TYR A 227 4.92 -27.87 -0.19
N ILE A 228 5.37 -27.34 0.94
CA ILE A 228 6.64 -26.63 1.07
C ILE A 228 7.77 -27.67 1.13
N VAL A 229 8.64 -27.66 0.12
CA VAL A 229 9.77 -28.61 -0.02
C VAL A 229 11.09 -27.86 -0.15
N SER A 230 11.17 -26.94 -1.10
CA SER A 230 12.36 -26.11 -1.30
C SER A 230 11.92 -24.71 -1.74
N PRO A 231 11.35 -23.93 -0.80
CA PRO A 231 10.84 -22.61 -1.12
C PRO A 231 11.95 -21.69 -1.61
N VAL A 232 11.59 -20.70 -2.42
CA VAL A 232 12.50 -19.69 -2.96
C VAL A 232 12.05 -18.28 -2.66
N ARG A 233 13.03 -17.39 -2.54
CA ARG A 233 12.78 -15.97 -2.31
C ARG A 233 11.96 -15.34 -3.42
N ASN A 234 12.41 -15.53 -4.66
CA ASN A 234 11.83 -14.87 -5.82
C ASN A 234 10.47 -15.46 -6.21
N ASN A 235 9.71 -14.74 -7.03
CA ASN A 235 8.48 -15.27 -7.64
C ASN A 235 8.80 -16.33 -8.71
N ALA A 236 7.76 -16.88 -9.36
CA ALA A 236 7.94 -17.91 -10.40
C ALA A 236 8.80 -17.48 -11.61
N ALA A 237 8.89 -16.16 -11.87
CA ALA A 237 9.73 -15.60 -12.93
C ALA A 237 11.16 -15.26 -12.46
N GLY A 238 11.49 -15.54 -11.20
CA GLY A 238 12.82 -15.32 -10.64
C GLY A 238 13.12 -13.87 -10.25
N TYR A 239 12.10 -13.03 -10.08
CA TYR A 239 12.27 -11.65 -9.61
C TYR A 239 12.01 -11.54 -8.10
N ASP A 240 12.83 -10.73 -7.42
CA ASP A 240 12.58 -10.28 -6.05
C ASP A 240 11.43 -9.26 -6.06
N LEU A 241 10.31 -9.59 -5.40
CA LEU A 241 9.13 -8.72 -5.36
C LEU A 241 9.37 -7.44 -4.56
N ASN A 242 10.29 -7.44 -3.59
CA ASN A 242 10.71 -6.28 -2.79
C ASN A 242 11.84 -5.48 -3.46
N ARG A 243 12.06 -5.69 -4.76
CA ARG A 243 12.84 -4.82 -5.67
C ARG A 243 12.03 -4.40 -6.90
N ASN A 244 10.72 -4.65 -6.88
CA ASN A 244 9.87 -4.57 -8.07
C ASN A 244 8.81 -3.46 -8.03
N PHE A 245 8.66 -2.78 -6.90
CA PHE A 245 7.79 -1.62 -6.78
C PHE A 245 8.40 -0.38 -7.46
N PRO A 246 7.58 0.62 -7.84
CA PRO A 246 8.08 1.86 -8.40
C PRO A 246 9.05 2.58 -7.46
N ASP A 247 10.30 2.76 -7.89
CA ASP A 247 11.22 3.73 -7.30
C ASP A 247 11.26 4.99 -8.20
N PRO A 248 11.16 6.22 -7.65
CA PRO A 248 11.07 7.41 -8.49
C PRO A 248 12.35 7.74 -9.28
N TRP A 249 13.50 7.14 -8.94
CA TRP A 249 14.77 7.29 -9.66
C TRP A 249 15.17 6.05 -10.46
N TYR A 250 14.61 4.89 -10.14
CA TYR A 250 14.85 3.61 -10.82
C TYR A 250 13.54 2.96 -11.32
N PRO A 251 12.76 3.63 -12.19
CA PRO A 251 11.43 3.15 -12.59
C PRO A 251 11.46 1.94 -13.56
N GLY A 252 12.65 1.58 -14.06
CA GLY A 252 12.88 0.69 -15.19
C GLY A 252 12.95 -0.80 -14.84
N VAL A 253 11.97 -1.32 -14.10
CA VAL A 253 11.85 -2.75 -13.79
C VAL A 253 10.70 -3.39 -14.58
N ILE A 254 10.89 -4.64 -15.02
CA ILE A 254 9.78 -5.46 -15.53
C ILE A 254 8.91 -5.80 -14.33
N ARG A 255 7.74 -5.16 -14.25
CA ARG A 255 6.81 -5.37 -13.14
C ARG A 255 6.18 -6.75 -13.24
N GLN A 256 6.24 -7.48 -12.13
CA GLN A 256 5.73 -8.82 -11.97
C GLN A 256 4.22 -8.78 -11.74
N LYS A 257 3.56 -9.92 -12.01
CA LYS A 257 2.11 -10.01 -11.88
C LYS A 257 1.66 -9.75 -10.44
N GLU A 258 2.33 -10.38 -9.48
CA GLU A 258 2.07 -10.23 -8.05
C GLU A 258 2.22 -8.76 -7.62
N THR A 259 3.27 -8.08 -8.08
CA THR A 259 3.50 -6.65 -7.79
C THR A 259 2.42 -5.76 -8.42
N ILE A 260 2.01 -6.00 -9.67
CA ILE A 260 0.95 -5.22 -10.33
C ILE A 260 -0.38 -5.35 -9.58
N ASP A 261 -0.74 -6.57 -9.20
CA ASP A 261 -2.00 -6.83 -8.51
C ASP A 261 -1.96 -6.26 -7.08
N MET A 262 -0.83 -6.39 -6.37
CA MET A 262 -0.61 -5.74 -5.07
C MET A 262 -0.68 -4.21 -5.19
N MET A 263 -0.05 -3.59 -6.19
CA MET A 263 -0.14 -2.14 -6.40
C MET A 263 -1.58 -1.68 -6.64
N ARG A 264 -2.37 -2.42 -7.42
CA ARG A 264 -3.79 -2.12 -7.65
C ARG A 264 -4.57 -2.19 -6.35
N PHE A 265 -4.36 -3.22 -5.56
CA PHE A 265 -5.01 -3.41 -4.26
C PHE A 265 -4.65 -2.28 -3.29
N LEU A 266 -3.36 -1.99 -3.10
CA LEU A 266 -2.87 -0.91 -2.25
C LEU A 266 -3.41 0.47 -2.69
N THR A 267 -3.51 0.72 -4.00
CA THR A 267 -4.02 2.01 -4.54
C THR A 267 -5.53 2.15 -4.37
N ALA A 268 -6.26 1.04 -4.45
CA ALA A 268 -7.72 1.04 -4.28
C ALA A 268 -8.13 1.29 -2.82
N ARG A 269 -7.38 0.74 -1.86
CA ARG A 269 -7.66 0.82 -0.42
C ARG A 269 -6.99 2.01 0.29
N ARG A 270 -5.77 2.39 -0.13
CA ARG A 270 -4.97 3.48 0.48
C ARG A 270 -4.80 3.31 1.99
N PHE A 271 -4.28 2.16 2.41
CA PHE A 271 -4.02 1.84 3.81
C PHE A 271 -3.31 2.96 4.56
N ALA A 272 -3.90 3.37 5.69
CA ALA A 272 -3.31 4.38 6.55
C ALA A 272 -2.05 3.84 7.23
N LEU A 273 -2.12 2.60 7.74
CA LEU A 273 -1.04 1.92 8.44
C LEU A 273 -0.81 0.53 7.85
N SER A 274 0.44 0.10 7.71
CA SER A 274 0.78 -1.22 7.21
C SER A 274 2.06 -1.76 7.84
N ALA A 275 2.22 -3.08 7.84
CA ALA A 275 3.51 -3.72 8.07
C ALA A 275 3.67 -4.92 7.13
N ASN A 276 4.87 -5.09 6.59
CA ASN A 276 5.26 -6.27 5.83
C ASN A 276 6.29 -7.11 6.60
N PHE A 277 6.06 -8.42 6.68
CA PHE A 277 6.83 -9.33 7.53
C PHE A 277 7.80 -10.18 6.73
N HIS A 278 9.04 -10.22 7.20
CA HIS A 278 10.22 -10.82 6.59
C HIS A 278 10.97 -11.73 7.58
N SER A 279 12.03 -12.36 7.10
CA SER A 279 12.97 -13.14 7.92
C SER A 279 14.38 -13.08 7.32
N GLY A 280 15.38 -13.36 8.15
CA GLY A 280 16.80 -13.30 7.82
C GLY A 280 17.61 -12.57 8.90
N GLU A 281 16.96 -11.66 9.62
CA GLU A 281 17.45 -11.00 10.83
C GLU A 281 16.27 -10.82 11.82
N GLU A 282 16.51 -10.17 12.97
CA GLU A 282 15.47 -9.86 13.96
C GLU A 282 15.51 -8.37 14.30
N VAL A 283 14.82 -7.56 13.51
CA VAL A 283 14.81 -6.09 13.59
C VAL A 283 13.52 -5.49 13.01
N VAL A 284 13.08 -4.37 13.57
CA VAL A 284 12.02 -3.54 12.98
C VAL A 284 12.66 -2.44 12.12
N ASN A 285 12.48 -2.55 10.81
CA ASN A 285 12.99 -1.64 9.80
C ASN A 285 11.94 -0.58 9.43
N TYR A 286 12.30 0.70 9.47
CA TYR A 286 11.41 1.80 9.12
C TYR A 286 11.96 2.71 8.02
N PRO A 287 11.09 3.48 7.33
CA PRO A 287 11.50 4.33 6.22
C PRO A 287 12.57 5.37 6.55
N TRP A 288 13.35 5.80 5.58
CA TRP A 288 13.39 5.28 4.20
C TRP A 288 14.32 4.09 4.07
N ASP A 289 13.97 3.15 3.20
CA ASP A 289 14.86 2.08 2.74
C ASP A 289 15.91 2.61 1.75
N ARG A 290 15.53 3.62 0.95
CA ARG A 290 16.32 4.05 -0.20
C ARG A 290 17.04 5.38 -0.01
N TRP A 291 16.53 6.31 0.80
CA TRP A 291 17.04 7.68 0.86
C TRP A 291 17.98 7.94 2.04
N PRO A 292 19.06 8.73 1.83
CA PRO A 292 20.09 9.01 2.85
C PRO A 292 19.67 10.03 3.92
N TYR A 293 18.46 10.54 3.82
CA TYR A 293 17.89 11.53 4.72
C TYR A 293 16.63 10.94 5.34
N ASP A 294 16.20 11.54 6.44
CA ASP A 294 15.07 11.03 7.20
C ASP A 294 13.72 11.36 6.57
N HIS A 295 12.71 10.53 6.84
CA HIS A 295 11.30 10.87 6.58
C HIS A 295 10.86 12.07 7.44
N ALA A 296 9.90 12.87 6.97
CA ALA A 296 9.35 14.00 7.75
C ALA A 296 8.86 13.57 9.15
N ASP A 297 8.08 12.48 9.19
CA ASP A 297 7.59 11.82 10.41
C ASP A 297 8.58 10.77 11.00
N LYS A 298 9.90 10.94 10.86
CA LYS A 298 10.88 9.92 11.32
C LYS A 298 10.74 9.54 12.80
N ASP A 299 10.45 10.53 13.64
CA ASP A 299 10.42 10.32 15.09
C ASP A 299 9.21 9.43 15.43
N TRP A 300 8.08 9.65 14.76
CA TRP A 300 6.90 8.79 14.84
C TRP A 300 7.19 7.35 14.37
N PHE A 301 7.85 7.19 13.22
CA PHE A 301 8.25 5.87 12.72
C PHE A 301 9.20 5.15 13.68
N TYR A 302 10.16 5.86 14.26
CA TYR A 302 11.08 5.31 15.24
C TYR A 302 10.34 4.90 16.52
N SER A 303 9.48 5.76 17.06
CA SER A 303 8.74 5.50 18.31
C SER A 303 7.86 4.25 18.21
N ILE A 304 7.10 4.08 17.13
CA ILE A 304 6.25 2.89 16.96
C ILE A 304 7.07 1.62 16.73
N SER A 305 8.22 1.73 16.04
CA SER A 305 9.13 0.60 15.80
C SER A 305 9.82 0.18 17.10
N ARG A 306 10.24 1.15 17.91
CA ARG A 306 10.81 0.94 19.24
C ARG A 306 9.79 0.31 20.19
N ALA A 307 8.54 0.76 20.17
CA ALA A 307 7.47 0.17 20.96
C ALA A 307 7.22 -1.31 20.60
N TRP A 308 7.35 -1.68 19.31
CA TRP A 308 7.30 -3.07 18.88
C TRP A 308 8.42 -3.90 19.51
N ALA A 309 9.66 -3.46 19.34
CA ALA A 309 10.84 -4.19 19.81
C ALA A 309 10.89 -4.26 21.36
N ASP A 310 10.51 -3.19 22.06
CA ASP A 310 10.41 -3.18 23.52
C ASP A 310 9.35 -4.16 24.03
N THR A 311 8.19 -4.20 23.39
CA THR A 311 7.13 -5.16 23.75
C THR A 311 7.62 -6.60 23.53
N VAL A 312 8.31 -6.85 22.42
CA VAL A 312 8.93 -8.16 22.16
C VAL A 312 9.90 -8.53 23.28
N HIS A 313 10.81 -7.63 23.68
CA HIS A 313 11.82 -7.90 24.71
C HIS A 313 11.24 -8.20 26.10
N LEU A 314 10.04 -7.71 26.39
CA LEU A 314 9.33 -8.03 27.64
C LEU A 314 8.75 -9.45 27.66
N HIS A 315 8.54 -10.05 26.49
CA HIS A 315 7.81 -11.30 26.32
C HIS A 315 8.62 -12.42 25.64
N SER A 316 9.82 -12.12 25.17
CA SER A 316 10.70 -13.06 24.51
C SER A 316 11.84 -13.55 25.39
N GLU A 317 12.55 -14.57 24.90
CA GLU A 317 13.87 -14.91 25.42
C GLU A 317 14.87 -13.77 25.20
N LYS A 318 15.90 -13.76 26.03
CA LYS A 318 16.98 -12.76 25.93
C LYS A 318 17.74 -12.96 24.62
N GLY A 319 17.88 -11.87 23.85
CA GLY A 319 18.61 -11.86 22.59
C GLY A 319 17.73 -12.04 21.35
N TYR A 320 16.41 -12.14 21.53
CA TYR A 320 15.48 -12.06 20.42
C TYR A 320 15.21 -10.58 20.05
N MET A 321 15.16 -10.26 18.76
CA MET A 321 14.94 -8.89 18.25
C MET A 321 15.99 -7.89 18.77
N ASP A 322 17.26 -8.29 18.82
CA ASP A 322 18.36 -7.44 19.33
C ASP A 322 19.27 -6.88 18.21
N PHE A 323 18.99 -7.23 16.95
CA PHE A 323 19.78 -6.80 15.81
C PHE A 323 19.56 -5.30 15.55
N LEU A 324 20.67 -4.56 15.40
CA LEU A 324 20.76 -3.10 15.16
C LEU A 324 19.93 -2.23 16.13
N ASP A 325 20.59 -1.32 16.85
CA ASP A 325 19.95 -0.44 17.84
C ASP A 325 18.93 -1.17 18.75
N ASN A 326 19.30 -2.37 19.20
CA ASN A 326 18.46 -3.23 20.02
C ASN A 326 17.10 -3.54 19.37
N GLY A 327 17.06 -3.86 18.09
CA GLY A 327 15.87 -4.33 17.38
C GLY A 327 15.15 -3.29 16.52
N VAL A 328 15.78 -2.15 16.21
CA VAL A 328 15.19 -1.12 15.35
C VAL A 328 16.22 -0.56 14.37
N THR A 329 15.85 -0.33 13.12
CA THR A 329 16.74 0.33 12.15
C THR A 329 16.00 1.21 11.17
N ASN A 330 16.60 2.32 10.77
CA ASN A 330 16.24 2.96 9.50
C ASN A 330 16.79 2.10 8.35
N GLY A 331 16.00 1.86 7.30
CA GLY A 331 16.39 0.94 6.23
C GLY A 331 17.62 1.38 5.45
N TYR A 332 17.71 2.64 5.05
CA TYR A 332 18.89 3.19 4.39
C TYR A 332 20.14 3.05 5.28
N SER A 333 20.00 3.24 6.58
CA SER A 333 21.12 3.10 7.52
C SER A 333 21.64 1.67 7.61
N TRP A 334 20.77 0.67 7.43
CA TRP A 334 21.17 -0.73 7.32
C TRP A 334 21.81 -1.02 5.95
N TYR A 335 21.05 -0.91 4.86
CA TYR A 335 21.54 -0.95 3.48
C TYR A 335 20.47 -0.42 2.52
N THR A 336 20.88 0.17 1.39
CA THR A 336 19.93 0.73 0.43
C THR A 336 19.07 -0.36 -0.21
N VAL A 337 17.75 -0.19 -0.25
CA VAL A 337 16.84 -1.04 -1.04
C VAL A 337 16.12 -0.19 -2.09
N TYR A 338 16.24 -0.54 -3.37
CA TYR A 338 15.54 0.13 -4.46
C TYR A 338 14.28 -0.62 -4.84
N GLY A 339 13.17 0.10 -5.04
CA GLY A 339 11.90 -0.51 -5.46
C GLY A 339 11.28 -1.41 -4.40
N GLY A 340 11.55 -1.11 -3.12
CA GLY A 340 10.90 -1.75 -1.98
C GLY A 340 9.45 -1.32 -1.84
N ARG A 341 8.63 -2.20 -1.27
CA ARG A 341 7.20 -1.92 -1.04
C ARG A 341 6.99 -0.84 0.02
N GLN A 342 7.78 -0.89 1.10
CA GLN A 342 7.69 0.03 2.23
C GLN A 342 7.75 1.49 1.76
N ASP A 343 8.81 1.85 1.04
CA ASP A 343 8.98 3.20 0.49
C ASP A 343 7.91 3.54 -0.56
N TYR A 344 7.41 2.58 -1.34
CA TYR A 344 6.28 2.81 -2.26
C TYR A 344 5.00 3.20 -1.51
N VAL A 345 4.63 2.47 -0.45
CA VAL A 345 3.43 2.79 0.34
C VAL A 345 3.58 4.15 1.00
N THR A 346 4.75 4.45 1.56
CA THR A 346 4.99 5.73 2.25
C THR A 346 5.08 6.91 1.31
N TYR A 347 5.80 6.81 0.19
CA TYR A 347 6.01 7.93 -0.73
C TYR A 347 4.86 8.11 -1.74
N GLN A 348 4.31 7.03 -2.28
CA GLN A 348 3.35 7.12 -3.40
C GLN A 348 1.89 7.12 -2.95
N LEU A 349 1.60 6.46 -1.82
CA LEU A 349 0.24 6.27 -1.32
C LEU A 349 -0.03 7.03 -0.02
N SER A 350 0.97 7.76 0.50
CA SER A 350 0.89 8.50 1.76
C SER A 350 0.57 7.63 2.99
N GLY A 351 0.66 6.31 2.88
CA GLY A 351 0.49 5.38 4.01
C GLY A 351 1.71 5.37 4.92
N ARG A 352 1.63 4.63 6.02
CA ARG A 352 2.76 4.40 6.91
C ARG A 352 3.05 2.92 6.98
N GLU A 353 4.15 2.48 6.38
CA GLU A 353 4.54 1.06 6.37
C GLU A 353 5.90 0.88 7.05
N ILE A 354 6.01 -0.18 7.87
CA ILE A 354 7.27 -0.69 8.39
C ILE A 354 7.52 -2.10 7.85
N THR A 355 8.77 -2.54 7.94
CA THR A 355 9.19 -3.91 7.61
C THR A 355 9.66 -4.59 8.89
N VAL A 356 9.11 -5.77 9.21
CA VAL A 356 9.42 -6.50 10.44
C VAL A 356 10.14 -7.79 10.10
N GLU A 357 11.42 -7.88 10.46
CA GLU A 357 12.23 -9.10 10.34
C GLU A 357 12.03 -9.96 11.60
N LEU A 358 11.43 -11.14 11.45
CA LEU A 358 10.90 -11.93 12.57
C LEU A 358 11.86 -12.99 13.12
N ASP A 359 12.78 -13.52 12.33
CA ASP A 359 13.61 -14.67 12.69
C ASP A 359 14.96 -14.57 11.94
N THR A 360 16.05 -14.98 12.58
CA THR A 360 17.40 -15.02 11.97
C THR A 360 17.57 -16.08 10.88
N ILE A 361 16.58 -16.94 10.66
CA ILE A 361 16.54 -17.92 9.59
C ILE A 361 15.28 -17.73 8.74
N ASP A 362 15.39 -17.89 7.42
CA ASP A 362 14.24 -17.67 6.52
C ASP A 362 13.05 -18.59 6.86
N PHE A 363 13.35 -19.83 7.27
CA PHE A 363 12.36 -20.86 7.52
C PHE A 363 12.38 -21.30 9.00
N THR A 364 11.46 -20.78 9.80
CA THR A 364 11.32 -21.14 11.22
C THR A 364 10.91 -22.61 11.39
N PRO A 365 11.64 -23.42 12.18
CA PRO A 365 11.25 -24.77 12.56
C PRO A 365 9.87 -24.83 13.23
N GLU A 366 9.12 -25.90 12.96
CA GLU A 366 7.74 -26.06 13.46
C GLU A 366 7.63 -25.96 14.98
N ASP A 367 8.62 -26.48 15.71
CA ASP A 367 8.68 -26.47 17.17
C ASP A 367 8.95 -25.08 17.77
N ARG A 368 9.35 -24.09 16.96
CA ARG A 368 9.54 -22.69 17.38
C ARG A 368 8.40 -21.76 16.98
N LEU A 369 7.41 -22.22 16.22
CA LEU A 369 6.30 -21.37 15.74
C LEU A 369 5.48 -20.79 16.90
N SER A 370 5.27 -21.58 17.96
CA SER A 370 4.55 -21.12 19.16
C SER A 370 5.33 -20.07 19.94
N ASP A 371 6.65 -20.22 20.07
CA ASP A 371 7.49 -19.21 20.72
C ASP A 371 7.47 -17.90 19.92
N LEU A 372 7.62 -17.99 18.61
CA LEU A 372 7.60 -16.82 17.73
C LEU A 372 6.27 -16.06 17.83
N TRP A 373 5.14 -16.77 17.92
CA TRP A 373 3.85 -16.15 18.20
C TRP A 373 3.85 -15.44 19.55
N GLU A 374 4.21 -16.13 20.63
CA GLU A 374 4.20 -15.58 21.99
C GLU A 374 5.06 -14.33 22.14
N TYR A 375 6.17 -14.26 21.39
CA TYR A 375 7.05 -13.10 21.39
C TYR A 375 6.41 -11.89 20.69
N ASN A 376 5.68 -12.11 19.59
CA ASN A 376 5.29 -11.03 18.68
C ASN A 376 3.83 -10.60 18.75
N TYR A 377 2.88 -11.45 19.16
CA TYR A 377 1.46 -11.14 18.95
C TYR A 377 1.00 -9.87 19.68
N ARG A 378 1.59 -9.57 20.84
CA ARG A 378 1.32 -8.34 21.58
C ARG A 378 1.77 -7.12 20.79
N SER A 379 2.94 -7.17 20.17
CA SER A 379 3.45 -6.12 19.29
C SER A 379 2.60 -5.98 18.03
N MET A 380 2.17 -7.10 17.43
CA MET A 380 1.25 -7.10 16.29
C MET A 380 -0.06 -6.36 16.62
N LEU A 381 -0.65 -6.62 17.79
CA LEU A 381 -1.85 -5.93 18.26
C LEU A 381 -1.59 -4.46 18.62
N ASN A 382 -0.50 -4.17 19.34
CA ASN A 382 -0.12 -2.80 19.70
C ASN A 382 0.08 -1.93 18.46
N TYR A 383 0.69 -2.47 17.40
CA TYR A 383 0.93 -1.70 16.19
C TYR A 383 -0.35 -1.41 15.41
N ILE A 384 -1.27 -2.37 15.20
CA ILE A 384 -2.55 -2.06 14.54
C ILE A 384 -3.37 -1.05 15.35
N GLU A 385 -3.30 -1.07 16.68
CA GLU A 385 -3.96 -0.07 17.53
C GLU A 385 -3.46 1.35 17.32
N ASN A 386 -2.22 1.55 16.82
CA ASN A 386 -1.72 2.88 16.51
C ASN A 386 -2.54 3.58 15.42
N ALA A 387 -3.25 2.82 14.57
CA ALA A 387 -4.15 3.38 13.58
C ALA A 387 -5.34 4.13 14.22
N LEU A 388 -5.67 3.85 15.48
CA LEU A 388 -6.73 4.54 16.24
C LEU A 388 -6.27 5.89 16.82
N TYR A 389 -4.97 6.17 16.85
CA TYR A 389 -4.41 7.36 17.48
C TYR A 389 -4.05 8.44 16.45
N GLY A 390 -3.59 9.59 16.94
CA GLY A 390 -3.24 10.73 16.10
C GLY A 390 -4.48 11.54 15.73
N ILE A 391 -4.44 12.22 14.59
CA ILE A 391 -5.53 13.10 14.15
C ILE A 391 -6.44 12.35 13.20
N HIS A 392 -7.72 12.32 13.52
CA HIS A 392 -8.77 11.72 12.69
C HIS A 392 -9.81 12.78 12.38
N GLY A 393 -10.44 12.73 11.21
CA GLY A 393 -11.38 13.78 10.90
C GLY A 393 -12.08 13.67 9.57
N PHE A 394 -12.90 14.67 9.30
CA PHE A 394 -13.60 14.83 8.03
C PHE A 394 -13.36 16.21 7.45
N VAL A 395 -13.15 16.27 6.13
CA VAL A 395 -13.13 17.52 5.38
C VAL A 395 -14.41 17.64 4.57
N ARG A 396 -15.12 18.76 4.74
CA ARG A 396 -16.41 19.02 4.12
C ARG A 396 -16.47 20.38 3.44
N ASP A 397 -17.27 20.47 2.39
CA ASP A 397 -17.66 21.73 1.77
C ASP A 397 -18.46 22.56 2.79
N ALA A 398 -18.03 23.79 3.05
CA ALA A 398 -18.66 24.65 4.05
C ALA A 398 -20.11 25.07 3.70
N VAL A 399 -20.50 24.97 2.43
CA VAL A 399 -21.81 25.35 1.91
C VAL A 399 -22.73 24.14 1.77
N THR A 400 -22.29 23.07 1.09
CA THR A 400 -23.14 21.90 0.83
C THR A 400 -23.07 20.85 1.94
N GLY A 401 -21.96 20.80 2.69
CA GLY A 401 -21.68 19.74 3.66
C GLY A 401 -21.14 18.46 3.03
N ASP A 402 -20.98 18.43 1.70
CA ASP A 402 -20.49 17.28 0.97
C ASP A 402 -19.01 17.00 1.31
N PRO A 403 -18.56 15.75 1.27
CA PRO A 403 -17.16 15.36 1.36
C PRO A 403 -16.24 16.12 0.40
N VAL A 404 -15.03 16.46 0.85
CA VAL A 404 -14.00 17.04 -0.03
C VAL A 404 -12.69 16.27 0.09
N ALA A 405 -12.18 15.81 -1.06
CA ALA A 405 -10.86 15.22 -1.21
C ALA A 405 -9.74 16.28 -1.07
N ALA A 406 -9.47 16.72 0.14
CA ALA A 406 -8.43 17.70 0.43
C ALA A 406 -7.09 17.03 0.72
N MET A 407 -6.00 17.69 0.31
CA MET A 407 -4.66 17.44 0.82
C MET A 407 -4.52 18.09 2.20
N ILE A 408 -4.01 17.33 3.16
CA ILE A 408 -3.68 17.78 4.51
C ILE A 408 -2.16 17.88 4.61
N TYR A 409 -1.66 19.10 4.74
CA TYR A 409 -0.25 19.45 4.63
C TYR A 409 0.21 20.31 5.81
N ILE A 410 1.40 19.99 6.36
CA ILE A 410 2.03 20.71 7.46
C ILE A 410 3.22 21.49 6.92
N ASN A 411 3.10 22.82 6.92
CA ASN A 411 4.10 23.69 6.33
C ASN A 411 5.44 23.61 7.08
N ARG A 412 6.55 23.46 6.33
CA ARG A 412 7.93 23.26 6.84
C ARG A 412 8.18 21.96 7.60
N HIS A 413 7.21 21.04 7.61
CA HIS A 413 7.37 19.69 8.11
C HIS A 413 7.30 18.69 6.96
N ASP A 414 6.20 18.74 6.20
CA ASP A 414 5.99 17.78 5.12
C ASP A 414 6.97 18.00 3.95
N ILE A 415 7.59 16.90 3.53
CA ILE A 415 8.54 16.80 2.40
C ILE A 415 8.36 15.42 1.75
N ASP A 416 8.81 15.26 0.50
CA ASP A 416 8.85 13.96 -0.17
C ASP A 416 7.54 13.15 -0.08
N ASN A 417 6.43 13.83 -0.36
CA ASN A 417 5.07 13.27 -0.33
C ASN A 417 4.57 12.78 1.03
N SER A 418 5.13 13.26 2.15
CA SER A 418 4.66 12.88 3.48
C SER A 418 3.27 13.41 3.85
N GLN A 419 2.67 14.33 3.09
CA GLN A 419 1.28 14.78 3.27
C GLN A 419 0.28 13.62 3.19
N VAL A 420 -0.91 13.79 3.75
CA VAL A 420 -2.03 12.82 3.63
C VAL A 420 -3.22 13.44 2.90
N PHE A 421 -4.18 12.61 2.49
CA PHE A 421 -5.34 13.05 1.72
C PHE A 421 -6.63 12.56 2.38
N ALA A 422 -7.65 13.40 2.34
CA ALA A 422 -9.00 13.00 2.69
C ALA A 422 -9.60 12.12 1.58
N ASP A 423 -10.34 11.10 2.01
CA ASP A 423 -11.05 10.21 1.11
C ASP A 423 -12.09 10.99 0.27
N SER A 424 -12.20 10.61 -0.99
CA SER A 424 -13.04 11.33 -1.94
C SER A 424 -14.53 11.05 -1.79
N ALA A 425 -14.91 9.91 -1.22
CA ALA A 425 -16.31 9.50 -1.05
C ALA A 425 -16.87 9.97 0.30
N THR A 426 -16.04 9.98 1.34
CA THR A 426 -16.46 10.22 2.73
C THR A 426 -15.91 11.54 3.29
N GLY A 427 -14.76 12.00 2.79
CA GLY A 427 -14.03 13.14 3.32
C GLY A 427 -13.20 12.77 4.55
N PHE A 428 -13.17 11.50 4.93
CA PHE A 428 -12.44 11.01 6.09
C PHE A 428 -10.93 11.08 5.87
N PHE A 429 -10.17 11.38 6.91
CA PHE A 429 -8.70 11.32 6.88
C PHE A 429 -8.13 10.91 8.23
N THR A 430 -6.93 10.34 8.17
CA THR A 430 -6.08 10.06 9.33
C THR A 430 -4.72 10.72 9.13
N ARG A 431 -4.12 11.22 10.21
CA ARG A 431 -2.78 11.77 10.23
C ARG A 431 -2.06 11.36 11.51
N PHE A 432 -1.02 10.56 11.35
CA PHE A 432 -0.17 10.14 12.46
C PHE A 432 1.01 11.09 12.63
N LEU A 433 1.22 11.53 13.87
CA LEU A 433 2.23 12.52 14.27
C LEU A 433 2.68 12.19 15.68
N GLU A 434 3.90 12.60 16.02
CA GLU A 434 4.36 12.64 17.41
C GLU A 434 3.50 13.61 18.25
N PRO A 435 3.42 13.40 19.58
CA PRO A 435 2.74 14.32 20.48
C PRO A 435 3.28 15.74 20.38
N GLY A 436 2.36 16.71 20.33
CA GLY A 436 2.72 18.11 20.14
C GLY A 436 1.57 18.94 19.58
N ALA A 437 1.85 20.22 19.36
CA ALA A 437 0.93 21.16 18.74
C ALA A 437 1.29 21.34 17.26
N TRP A 438 0.30 21.16 16.38
CA TRP A 438 0.50 21.14 14.93
C TRP A 438 -0.44 22.10 14.21
N ASP A 439 0.09 22.75 13.16
CA ASP A 439 -0.68 23.61 12.26
C ASP A 439 -0.95 22.87 10.95
N LEU A 440 -2.21 22.47 10.70
CA LEU A 440 -2.60 21.67 9.55
C LEU A 440 -3.27 22.55 8.50
N SER A 441 -2.76 22.52 7.26
CA SER A 441 -3.35 23.19 6.11
C SER A 441 -4.13 22.21 5.24
N PHE A 442 -5.37 22.57 4.93
CA PHE A 442 -6.32 21.80 4.13
C PHE A 442 -6.47 22.48 2.77
N ILE A 443 -6.05 21.81 1.71
CA ILE A 443 -5.95 22.36 0.36
C ILE A 443 -6.69 21.43 -0.61
N ALA A 444 -7.64 21.98 -1.36
CA ALA A 444 -8.38 21.24 -2.37
C ALA A 444 -8.64 22.13 -3.61
N ASP A 445 -8.69 21.52 -4.78
CA ASP A 445 -8.99 22.22 -6.03
C ASP A 445 -10.39 22.82 -5.98
N GLY A 446 -10.50 24.11 -6.32
CA GLY A 446 -11.76 24.83 -6.25
C GLY A 446 -12.15 25.32 -4.85
N TYR A 447 -11.26 25.20 -3.85
CA TYR A 447 -11.47 25.70 -2.48
C TYR A 447 -10.43 26.73 -2.06
N HIS A 448 -10.83 27.64 -1.18
CA HIS A 448 -9.88 28.47 -0.44
C HIS A 448 -9.18 27.59 0.60
N GLY A 449 -7.84 27.57 0.58
CA GLY A 449 -7.06 26.84 1.58
C GLY A 449 -7.37 27.34 3.00
N THR A 450 -7.51 26.40 3.93
CA THR A 450 -7.80 26.67 5.35
C THR A 450 -6.70 26.09 6.21
N THR A 451 -6.21 26.83 7.20
CA THR A 451 -5.26 26.32 8.20
C THR A 451 -5.93 26.28 9.56
N ILE A 452 -5.87 25.12 10.22
CA ILE A 452 -6.25 24.95 11.63
C ILE A 452 -4.96 24.92 12.44
N THR A 453 -4.82 25.88 13.35
CA THR A 453 -3.61 26.05 14.17
C THR A 453 -3.76 25.39 15.54
N ASP A 454 -2.63 25.03 16.15
CA ASP A 454 -2.56 24.54 17.54
C ASP A 454 -3.37 23.26 17.80
N VAL A 455 -3.41 22.35 16.82
CA VAL A 455 -4.04 21.03 16.96
C VAL A 455 -3.17 20.18 17.87
N GLN A 456 -3.68 19.81 19.04
CA GLN A 456 -2.95 19.00 20.02
C GLN A 456 -3.00 17.52 19.65
N VAL A 457 -1.84 16.87 19.62
CA VAL A 457 -1.68 15.42 19.51
C VAL A 457 -1.09 14.92 20.83
N SER A 458 -1.67 13.85 21.36
CA SER A 458 -1.26 13.20 22.60
C SER A 458 -1.06 11.71 22.38
N ASP A 459 -0.16 11.10 23.15
CA ASP A 459 0.08 9.65 23.10
C ASP A 459 -1.19 8.84 23.36
N PHE A 460 -1.37 7.81 22.53
CA PHE A 460 -2.47 6.83 22.65
C PHE A 460 -3.88 7.45 22.66
N GLN A 461 -4.04 8.64 22.07
CA GLN A 461 -5.30 9.36 21.97
C GLN A 461 -5.63 9.74 20.53
N THR A 462 -6.92 9.80 20.25
CA THR A 462 -7.46 10.33 19.00
C THR A 462 -7.82 11.81 19.19
N THR A 463 -7.26 12.66 18.34
CA THR A 463 -7.67 14.06 18.20
C THR A 463 -8.61 14.18 17.01
N TYR A 464 -9.89 14.47 17.28
CA TYR A 464 -10.90 14.56 16.22
C TYR A 464 -11.00 15.97 15.64
N LEU A 465 -11.03 16.09 14.30
CA LEU A 465 -11.22 17.34 13.58
C LEU A 465 -12.35 17.25 12.53
N GLU A 466 -13.37 18.10 12.65
CA GLU A 466 -14.30 18.37 11.55
C GLU A 466 -13.92 19.70 10.89
N VAL A 467 -13.47 19.64 9.64
CA VAL A 467 -12.94 20.80 8.91
C VAL A 467 -13.88 21.17 7.78
N LYS A 468 -14.35 22.40 7.79
CA LYS A 468 -15.18 22.98 6.72
C LYS A 468 -14.34 23.93 5.89
N ILE A 469 -14.18 23.65 4.59
CA ILE A 469 -13.43 24.49 3.67
C ILE A 469 -14.36 25.21 2.71
N ASN A 470 -14.05 26.48 2.42
CA ASN A 470 -14.94 27.34 1.64
C ASN A 470 -14.64 27.18 0.14
N PRO A 471 -15.63 26.82 -0.70
CA PRO A 471 -15.42 26.76 -2.14
C PRO A 471 -15.07 28.16 -2.68
N VAL A 472 -14.16 28.22 -3.64
CA VAL A 472 -13.88 29.42 -4.42
C VAL A 472 -15.09 29.65 -5.32
N LEU A 473 -15.98 30.54 -4.88
CA LEU A 473 -17.18 30.87 -5.62
C LEU A 473 -16.80 31.60 -6.92
N ASN A 474 -16.82 30.88 -8.04
CA ASN A 474 -16.86 31.52 -9.34
C ASN A 474 -18.27 32.10 -9.51
N ILE A 475 -18.38 33.42 -9.76
CA ILE A 475 -19.68 34.11 -9.90
C ILE A 475 -20.52 33.51 -11.05
N ALA A 476 -19.89 32.77 -11.97
CA ALA A 476 -20.55 32.02 -13.03
C ALA A 476 -21.29 30.75 -12.52
N ASP A 477 -20.75 30.04 -11.53
CA ASP A 477 -21.24 28.73 -11.07
C ASP A 477 -22.18 28.82 -9.86
N THR A 478 -22.20 29.94 -9.16
CA THR A 478 -23.00 30.14 -7.94
C THR A 478 -24.44 30.55 -8.16
N ILE A 479 -24.86 30.76 -9.40
CA ILE A 479 -26.29 30.90 -9.68
C ILE A 479 -26.78 29.52 -10.10
N SER A 480 -27.32 28.76 -9.13
CA SER A 480 -28.36 27.78 -9.42
C SER A 480 -29.52 28.51 -10.10
N ARG A 481 -29.37 28.76 -11.41
CA ARG A 481 -30.44 29.21 -12.27
C ARG A 481 -31.25 27.97 -12.49
N ILE A 482 -32.39 27.86 -11.80
CA ILE A 482 -33.51 27.08 -12.34
C ILE A 482 -33.58 27.47 -13.82
N GLN A 483 -33.42 26.51 -14.72
CA GLN A 483 -33.38 26.76 -16.15
C GLN A 483 -34.82 26.72 -16.69
N PRO A 484 -35.11 27.46 -17.78
CA PRO A 484 -36.36 27.32 -18.52
C PRO A 484 -36.64 25.85 -18.90
N TYR A 485 -37.82 25.33 -18.53
CA TYR A 485 -38.23 23.95 -18.81
C TYR A 485 -39.22 23.89 -19.99
N PHE A 486 -38.94 23.04 -20.98
CA PHE A 486 -39.67 22.96 -22.25
C PHE A 486 -40.52 21.70 -22.35
N TYR A 487 -41.81 21.83 -22.69
CA TYR A 487 -42.70 20.68 -22.86
C TYR A 487 -43.86 20.95 -23.86
N PRO A 488 -44.31 19.95 -24.65
CA PRO A 488 -43.57 18.72 -24.90
C PRO A 488 -42.25 19.02 -25.59
N ASN A 489 -41.24 18.19 -25.38
CA ASN A 489 -39.95 18.29 -26.06
C ASN A 489 -39.48 16.87 -26.36
N PRO A 490 -39.60 16.37 -27.61
CA PRO A 490 -39.84 17.15 -28.83
C PRO A 490 -41.25 17.73 -29.03
N ALA A 491 -41.38 18.78 -29.84
CA ALA A 491 -42.65 19.46 -30.16
C ALA A 491 -42.91 19.56 -31.67
N ALA A 492 -44.18 19.52 -32.07
CA ALA A 492 -44.58 19.57 -33.49
C ALA A 492 -45.16 20.93 -33.94
N GLY A 493 -45.82 21.70 -33.06
CA GLY A 493 -46.46 22.96 -33.43
C GLY A 493 -46.24 24.07 -32.41
N PHE A 494 -46.43 23.76 -31.13
CA PHE A 494 -46.15 24.67 -30.03
C PHE A 494 -45.27 23.97 -29.00
N VAL A 495 -44.39 24.74 -28.36
CA VAL A 495 -43.65 24.29 -27.16
C VAL A 495 -43.94 25.26 -26.02
N LYS A 496 -44.35 24.72 -24.86
CA LYS A 496 -44.55 25.49 -23.65
C LYS A 496 -43.25 25.58 -22.87
N VAL A 497 -42.99 26.74 -22.28
CA VAL A 497 -41.79 27.04 -21.51
C VAL A 497 -42.20 27.51 -20.12
N VAL A 498 -41.90 26.72 -19.10
CA VAL A 498 -41.99 27.16 -17.70
C VAL A 498 -40.73 27.96 -17.40
N LEU A 499 -40.92 29.24 -17.12
CA LEU A 499 -39.83 30.16 -16.84
C LEU A 499 -39.66 30.33 -15.33
N PRO A 500 -38.42 30.36 -14.83
CA PRO A 500 -38.08 30.78 -13.48
C PRO A 500 -38.56 32.20 -13.15
N ASP A 501 -38.78 32.49 -11.88
CA ASP A 501 -39.31 33.79 -11.40
C ASP A 501 -38.49 35.00 -11.84
N TYR A 502 -37.17 34.85 -11.94
CA TYR A 502 -36.28 35.93 -12.37
C TYR A 502 -36.45 36.35 -13.85
N LEU A 503 -37.19 35.56 -14.64
CA LEU A 503 -37.54 35.85 -16.03
C LEU A 503 -38.98 36.31 -16.20
N HIS A 504 -39.75 36.54 -15.14
CA HIS A 504 -41.13 37.03 -15.28
C HIS A 504 -41.18 38.54 -15.58
N GLY A 505 -42.17 38.95 -16.35
CA GLY A 505 -42.36 40.34 -16.79
C GLY A 505 -42.08 40.52 -18.28
N ASN A 506 -41.55 41.69 -18.67
CA ASN A 506 -41.26 41.98 -20.07
C ASN A 506 -39.99 41.26 -20.50
N LEU A 507 -40.11 40.34 -21.45
CA LEU A 507 -39.05 39.50 -21.98
C LEU A 507 -38.74 39.84 -23.43
N ASN A 508 -37.48 39.71 -23.80
CA ASN A 508 -37.04 39.46 -25.16
C ASN A 508 -36.71 37.97 -25.29
N VAL A 509 -37.18 37.35 -26.37
CA VAL A 509 -37.03 35.92 -26.67
C VAL A 509 -36.35 35.78 -28.02
N LYS A 510 -35.20 35.09 -28.04
CA LYS A 510 -34.46 34.80 -29.27
C LYS A 510 -34.34 33.30 -29.48
N ILE A 511 -34.70 32.84 -30.67
CA ILE A 511 -34.59 31.43 -31.08
C ILE A 511 -33.44 31.32 -32.08
N TYR A 512 -32.53 30.40 -31.83
CA TYR A 512 -31.36 30.10 -32.66
C TYR A 512 -31.48 28.68 -33.22
N ASN A 513 -31.02 28.47 -34.45
CA ASN A 513 -30.81 27.13 -34.98
C ASN A 513 -29.51 26.51 -34.44
N SER A 514 -29.21 25.26 -34.84
CA SER A 514 -28.00 24.55 -34.42
C SER A 514 -26.69 25.16 -34.93
N SER A 515 -26.70 26.02 -35.95
CA SER A 515 -25.53 26.76 -36.43
C SER A 515 -25.33 28.11 -35.74
N GLY A 516 -26.17 28.45 -34.76
CA GLY A 516 -26.08 29.70 -34.00
C GLY A 516 -26.70 30.93 -34.72
N MET A 517 -27.42 30.73 -35.82
CA MET A 517 -28.16 31.82 -36.48
C MET A 517 -29.47 32.11 -35.76
N ILE A 518 -29.79 33.39 -35.57
CA ILE A 518 -31.08 33.84 -35.05
C ILE A 518 -32.16 33.57 -36.11
N ILE A 519 -33.17 32.78 -35.75
CA ILE A 519 -34.34 32.46 -36.58
C ILE A 519 -35.56 33.28 -36.15
N SER A 520 -35.62 33.68 -34.89
CA SER A 520 -36.70 34.54 -34.37
C SER A 520 -36.16 35.42 -33.23
N ASP A 521 -36.64 36.66 -33.16
CA ASP A 521 -36.31 37.66 -32.13
C ASP A 521 -37.55 38.52 -31.88
N PHE A 522 -38.18 38.37 -30.73
CA PHE A 522 -39.43 39.06 -30.40
C PHE A 522 -39.56 39.33 -28.91
N ASP A 523 -40.43 40.26 -28.57
CA ASP A 523 -40.75 40.57 -27.17
C ASP A 523 -42.06 39.89 -26.75
N ASP A 524 -42.13 39.44 -25.50
CA ASP A 524 -43.33 38.87 -24.90
C ASP A 524 -43.45 39.28 -23.42
N LYS A 525 -44.61 39.05 -22.82
CA LYS A 525 -44.87 39.33 -21.41
C LYS A 525 -45.29 38.07 -20.68
N THR A 526 -44.55 37.71 -19.65
CA THR A 526 -44.80 36.52 -18.85
C THR A 526 -45.22 36.87 -17.43
N ILE A 527 -46.02 36.00 -16.84
CA ILE A 527 -46.56 36.15 -15.48
C ILE A 527 -46.27 34.84 -14.75
N SER A 528 -45.97 34.93 -13.45
CA SER A 528 -45.73 33.76 -12.62
C SER A 528 -46.89 32.76 -12.67
N GLY A 529 -46.55 31.48 -12.71
CA GLY A 529 -47.52 30.37 -12.80
C GLY A 529 -48.07 30.06 -14.19
N PHE A 530 -47.75 30.86 -15.23
CA PHE A 530 -48.21 30.62 -16.59
C PHE A 530 -47.05 30.32 -17.55
N PRO A 531 -47.05 29.17 -18.24
CA PRO A 531 -46.01 28.85 -19.20
C PRO A 531 -46.12 29.75 -20.45
N LEU A 532 -44.98 30.20 -20.94
CA LEU A 532 -44.87 30.87 -22.24
C LEU A 532 -45.09 29.85 -23.37
N SER A 533 -45.87 30.19 -24.39
CA SER A 533 -46.11 29.30 -25.52
C SER A 533 -45.40 29.81 -26.77
N LEU A 534 -44.41 29.07 -27.26
CA LEU A 534 -43.70 29.40 -28.49
C LEU A 534 -44.36 28.69 -29.68
N ASP A 535 -44.76 29.45 -30.70
CA ASP A 535 -45.21 28.90 -31.99
C ASP A 535 -44.01 28.53 -32.84
N ILE A 536 -43.87 27.23 -33.12
CA ILE A 536 -42.76 26.66 -33.86
C ILE A 536 -43.22 26.00 -35.16
N ARG A 537 -44.46 26.23 -35.61
CA ARG A 537 -45.02 25.62 -36.83
C ARG A 537 -44.22 25.94 -38.08
N MET A 538 -43.63 27.14 -38.14
CA MET A 538 -42.86 27.62 -39.27
C MET A 538 -41.38 27.18 -39.24
N LEU A 539 -40.94 26.53 -38.16
CA LEU A 539 -39.57 26.04 -38.02
C LEU A 539 -39.40 24.69 -38.73
N VAL A 540 -38.28 24.52 -39.43
CA VAL A 540 -37.89 23.21 -39.99
C VAL A 540 -37.56 22.22 -38.87
N LYS A 541 -37.67 20.92 -39.13
CA LYS A 541 -37.29 19.89 -38.16
C LYS A 541 -35.82 20.06 -37.76
N GLY A 542 -35.51 19.96 -36.47
CA GLY A 542 -34.16 20.19 -35.96
C GLY A 542 -34.11 20.62 -34.50
N SER A 543 -32.91 20.89 -34.00
CA SER A 543 -32.67 21.38 -32.64
C SER A 543 -32.52 22.91 -32.62
N TYR A 544 -33.17 23.54 -31.66
CA TYR A 544 -33.18 24.99 -31.49
C TYR A 544 -32.81 25.36 -30.06
N PHE A 545 -32.05 26.44 -29.92
CA PHE A 545 -31.71 27.06 -28.64
C PHE A 545 -32.55 28.32 -28.46
N VAL A 546 -33.03 28.57 -27.25
CA VAL A 546 -33.82 29.76 -26.93
C VAL A 546 -33.14 30.53 -25.81
N VAL A 547 -32.98 31.84 -26.01
CA VAL A 547 -32.45 32.77 -25.02
C VAL A 547 -33.58 33.71 -24.60
N PHE A 548 -33.83 33.77 -23.31
CA PHE A 548 -34.77 34.69 -22.68
C PHE A 548 -33.99 35.79 -21.98
N ARG A 549 -34.39 37.05 -22.14
CA ARG A 549 -33.81 38.19 -21.43
C ARG A 549 -34.92 39.06 -20.85
N ASN A 550 -34.94 39.21 -19.53
CA ASN A 550 -35.81 40.16 -18.87
C ASN A 550 -35.34 41.58 -19.18
N LYS A 551 -36.19 42.39 -19.80
CA LYS A 551 -35.84 43.74 -20.26
C LYS A 551 -35.72 44.74 -19.12
N ALA A 552 -36.38 44.49 -17.99
CA ALA A 552 -36.30 45.36 -16.82
C ALA A 552 -35.08 45.04 -15.95
N THR A 553 -34.80 43.76 -15.70
CA THR A 553 -33.73 43.33 -14.79
C THR A 553 -32.42 42.98 -15.50
N GLY A 554 -32.43 42.83 -16.82
CA GLY A 554 -31.29 42.40 -17.62
C GLY A 554 -30.93 40.92 -17.50
N ARG A 555 -31.59 40.16 -16.61
CA ARG A 555 -31.30 38.75 -16.35
C ARG A 555 -31.64 37.86 -17.55
N THR A 556 -30.86 36.80 -17.74
CA THR A 556 -31.01 35.88 -18.86
C THR A 556 -31.20 34.43 -18.40
N GLY A 557 -31.92 33.64 -19.20
CA GLY A 557 -31.96 32.18 -19.07
C GLY A 557 -32.03 31.54 -20.45
N THR A 558 -31.62 30.28 -20.54
CA THR A 558 -31.46 29.59 -21.81
C THR A 558 -32.02 28.18 -21.75
N GLY A 559 -32.52 27.66 -22.86
CA GLY A 559 -32.81 26.24 -22.97
C GLY A 559 -32.94 25.76 -24.41
N ARG A 560 -33.32 24.50 -24.58
CA ARG A 560 -33.30 23.82 -25.88
C ARG A 560 -34.59 23.05 -26.12
N PHE A 561 -35.09 23.07 -27.35
CA PHE A 561 -36.14 22.15 -27.80
C PHE A 561 -35.80 21.49 -29.13
N ILE A 562 -36.50 20.40 -29.42
CA ILE A 562 -36.43 19.64 -30.67
C ILE A 562 -37.77 19.82 -31.40
N LYS A 563 -37.71 20.30 -32.65
CA LYS A 563 -38.84 20.36 -33.58
C LYS A 563 -38.94 19.03 -34.32
N ASN A 564 -40.04 18.31 -34.11
CA ASN A 564 -40.37 17.05 -34.82
C ASN A 564 -41.10 17.26 -36.14
#